data_AF-A0A822L9Y4-F1
#
_entry.id   AF-A0A822L9Y4-F1
#
_cell.length_a   1.000
_cell.length_b   1.000
_cell.length_c   1.000
_cell.angle_alpha   90.00
_cell.angle_beta   90.00
_cell.angle_gamma   90.00
#
_symmetry.space_group_name_H-M   'P 1'
#
loop_
_entity.id
_entity.type
_entity.pdbx_description
1 polymer ?
#
loop_
_entity_poly.entity_id
_entity_poly.type
_entity_poly.pdbx_seq_one_letter_code
_entity_poly.pdbx_strand_id
1 'polypeptide(L)'
;MYESQGRYPEAEPLYLEALDLTKRLLGDNHPHVATSLNNLAGLYESQGRYPEAEPLYLEALDLYKRLLGDNHPHTQTVYQNYLRMLSQLPEAELRQRFPEEVVEMLKPKPPHPRKQLLGRLIQGFLILLILPFYSLWLGLRWLLRRLGF
;
A
#
# COMPACT_ATOMS: atom_id res chain seq x y z
N MET A 1 -16.21 -10.49 5.88
CA MET A 1 -16.61 -9.23 6.54
C MET A 1 -15.99 -9.17 7.95
N TYR A 2 -14.67 -9.01 8.03
CA TYR A 2 -13.94 -8.73 9.29
C TYR A 2 -13.06 -7.47 9.14
N GLU A 3 -12.54 -7.21 7.94
CA GLU A 3 -11.75 -6.01 7.59
C GLU A 3 -12.47 -4.67 7.84
N SER A 4 -13.82 -4.62 7.79
CA SER A 4 -14.55 -3.35 7.88
C SER A 4 -14.94 -2.92 9.30
N GLN A 5 -14.62 -3.70 10.34
CA GLN A 5 -15.06 -3.42 11.72
C GLN A 5 -13.93 -3.19 12.72
N GLY A 6 -12.66 -3.31 12.34
CA GLY A 6 -11.53 -3.11 13.26
C GLY A 6 -11.40 -4.18 14.36
N ARG A 7 -12.15 -5.29 14.26
CA ARG A 7 -12.14 -6.44 15.18
C ARG A 7 -11.00 -7.42 14.86
N TYR A 8 -9.82 -6.86 14.68
CA TYR A 8 -8.62 -7.61 14.31
C TYR A 8 -8.11 -8.54 15.43
N PRO A 9 -8.17 -8.14 16.73
CA PRO A 9 -7.75 -9.01 17.83
C PRO A 9 -8.59 -10.30 17.97
N GLU A 10 -9.87 -10.27 17.59
CA GLU A 10 -10.72 -11.47 17.61
C GLU A 10 -10.53 -12.37 16.39
N ALA A 11 -10.03 -11.83 15.27
CA ALA A 11 -9.79 -12.59 14.06
C ALA A 11 -8.48 -13.40 14.12
N GLU A 12 -7.43 -12.85 14.72
CA GLU A 12 -6.11 -13.49 14.84
C GLU A 12 -6.15 -14.91 15.42
N PRO A 13 -6.80 -15.19 16.56
CA PRO A 13 -6.86 -16.55 17.11
C PRO A 13 -7.57 -17.54 16.16
N LEU A 14 -8.57 -17.08 15.40
CA LEU A 14 -9.30 -17.92 14.44
C LEU A 14 -8.42 -18.29 13.24
N TYR A 15 -7.60 -17.37 12.73
CA TYR A 15 -6.65 -17.67 11.65
C TYR A 15 -5.53 -18.60 12.10
N LEU A 16 -5.03 -18.44 13.34
CA LEU A 16 -4.03 -19.33 13.93
C LEU A 16 -4.58 -20.74 14.14
N GLU A 17 -5.79 -20.86 14.69
CA GLU A 17 -6.47 -22.15 14.87
C GLU A 17 -6.72 -22.82 13.52
N ALA A 18 -7.22 -22.07 12.52
CA ALA A 18 -7.42 -22.61 11.18
C ALA A 18 -6.12 -23.10 10.54
N LEU A 19 -5.01 -22.37 10.72
CA LEU A 19 -3.69 -22.78 10.22
C LEU A 19 -3.21 -24.08 10.90
N ASP A 20 -3.30 -24.18 12.22
CA ASP A 20 -2.91 -25.38 12.98
C ASP A 20 -3.77 -26.60 12.58
N LEU A 21 -5.10 -26.43 12.50
CA LEU A 21 -5.99 -27.50 12.04
C LEU A 21 -5.68 -27.94 10.61
N THR A 22 -5.41 -26.99 9.71
CA THR A 22 -5.04 -27.31 8.32
C THR A 22 -3.74 -28.12 8.27
N LYS A 23 -2.71 -27.70 9.01
CA LYS A 23 -1.43 -28.43 9.10
C LYS A 23 -1.63 -29.84 9.66
N ARG A 24 -2.42 -30.01 10.73
CA ARG A 24 -2.72 -31.32 11.34
C ARG A 24 -3.50 -32.25 10.43
N LEU A 25 -4.50 -31.74 9.72
CA LEU A 25 -5.40 -32.56 8.91
C LEU A 25 -4.84 -32.89 7.53
N LEU A 26 -4.10 -31.96 6.90
CA LEU A 26 -3.67 -32.07 5.51
C LEU A 26 -2.15 -32.19 5.34
N GLY A 27 -1.39 -31.94 6.42
CA GLY A 27 0.07 -31.89 6.40
C GLY A 27 0.63 -30.53 5.97
N ASP A 28 1.86 -30.25 6.38
CA ASP A 28 2.51 -28.94 6.19
C ASP A 28 2.70 -28.55 4.72
N ASN A 29 2.80 -29.53 3.82
CA ASN A 29 3.01 -29.29 2.39
C ASN A 29 1.71 -29.22 1.58
N HIS A 30 0.55 -29.06 2.21
CA HIS A 30 -0.71 -28.95 1.49
C HIS A 30 -0.95 -27.50 1.00
N PRO A 31 -1.47 -27.27 -0.23
CA PRO A 31 -1.69 -25.92 -0.76
C PRO A 31 -2.64 -25.06 0.10
N HIS A 32 -3.52 -25.67 0.90
CA HIS A 32 -4.38 -24.93 1.85
C HIS A 32 -3.60 -24.33 3.02
N VAL A 33 -2.44 -24.89 3.38
CA VAL A 33 -1.56 -24.28 4.39
C VAL A 33 -1.05 -22.94 3.87
N ALA A 34 -0.63 -22.87 2.60
CA ALA A 34 -0.24 -21.61 1.96
C ALA A 34 -1.40 -20.60 1.90
N THR A 35 -2.63 -21.05 1.63
CA THR A 35 -3.82 -20.18 1.70
C THR A 35 -3.98 -19.57 3.10
N SER A 36 -3.91 -20.39 4.14
CA SER A 36 -4.07 -19.97 5.53
C SER A 36 -2.97 -19.00 5.97
N LEU A 37 -1.71 -19.27 5.59
CA LEU A 37 -0.58 -18.37 5.81
C LEU A 37 -0.77 -17.01 5.14
N ASN A 38 -1.16 -16.99 3.85
CA ASN A 38 -1.45 -15.75 3.11
C ASN A 38 -2.56 -14.93 3.78
N ASN A 39 -3.58 -15.59 4.30
CA ASN A 39 -4.69 -14.89 4.95
C ASN A 39 -4.29 -14.29 6.31
N LEU A 40 -3.50 -15.03 7.11
CA LEU A 40 -2.96 -14.51 8.36
C LEU A 40 -2.00 -13.33 8.11
N ALA A 41 -1.19 -13.42 7.05
CA ALA A 41 -0.34 -12.31 6.60
C ALA A 41 -1.18 -11.06 6.24
N GLY A 42 -2.26 -11.24 5.49
CA GLY A 42 -3.19 -10.16 5.14
C GLY A 42 -3.86 -9.53 6.36
N LEU A 43 -4.17 -10.32 7.39
CA LEU A 43 -4.67 -9.80 8.66
C LEU A 43 -3.64 -8.88 9.33
N TYR A 44 -2.37 -9.29 9.42
CA TYR A 44 -1.33 -8.45 10.02
C TYR A 44 -1.03 -7.21 9.18
N GLU A 45 -1.00 -7.34 7.86
CA GLU A 45 -0.85 -6.19 6.96
C GLU A 45 -1.96 -5.16 7.16
N SER A 46 -3.22 -5.60 7.32
CA SER A 46 -4.36 -4.70 7.59
C SER A 46 -4.25 -3.93 8.92
N GLN A 47 -3.43 -4.44 9.86
CA GLN A 47 -3.11 -3.81 11.13
C GLN A 47 -1.83 -2.96 11.08
N GLY A 48 -1.14 -2.91 9.94
CA GLY A 48 0.18 -2.27 9.82
C GLY A 48 1.32 -3.06 10.47
N ARG A 49 1.08 -4.33 10.84
CA ARG A 49 2.05 -5.24 11.47
C ARG A 49 2.88 -5.96 10.40
N TYR A 50 3.61 -5.19 9.60
CA TYR A 50 4.39 -5.71 8.47
C TYR A 50 5.50 -6.71 8.87
N PRO A 51 6.22 -6.52 10.00
CA PRO A 51 7.23 -7.49 10.45
C PRO A 51 6.66 -8.89 10.73
N GLU A 52 5.40 -8.97 11.16
CA GLU A 52 4.70 -10.25 11.39
C GLU A 52 4.08 -10.81 10.09
N ALA A 53 3.66 -9.94 9.16
CA ALA A 53 3.07 -10.35 7.89
C ALA A 53 4.11 -10.94 6.91
N GLU A 54 5.27 -10.30 6.81
CA GLU A 54 6.31 -10.65 5.83
C GLU A 54 6.75 -12.13 5.85
N PRO A 55 7.14 -12.73 7.00
CA PRO A 55 7.56 -14.13 7.02
C PRO A 55 6.45 -15.09 6.57
N LEU A 56 5.19 -14.78 6.85
CA LEU A 56 4.04 -15.59 6.44
C LEU A 56 3.80 -15.53 4.93
N TYR A 57 3.94 -14.36 4.33
CA TYR A 57 3.89 -14.22 2.86
C TYR A 57 5.02 -15.02 2.20
N LEU A 58 6.23 -14.97 2.75
CA LEU A 58 7.37 -15.71 2.22
C LEU A 58 7.20 -17.22 2.35
N GLU A 59 6.71 -17.73 3.49
CA GLU A 59 6.40 -19.16 3.68
C GLU A 59 5.31 -19.63 2.71
N ALA A 60 4.24 -18.85 2.54
CA ALA A 60 3.17 -19.16 1.58
C ALA A 60 3.66 -19.18 0.12
N LEU A 61 4.51 -18.21 -0.25
CA LEU A 61 5.13 -18.14 -1.58
C LEU A 61 6.03 -19.33 -1.84
N ASP A 62 6.93 -19.66 -0.93
CA ASP A 62 7.82 -20.80 -1.06
C ASP A 62 7.03 -22.11 -1.26
N LEU A 63 5.98 -22.31 -0.45
CA LEU A 63 5.17 -23.51 -0.54
C LEU A 63 4.40 -23.59 -1.87
N TYR A 64 3.73 -22.51 -2.29
CA TYR A 64 3.03 -22.52 -3.59
C TYR A 64 3.97 -22.64 -4.78
N LYS A 65 5.15 -22.03 -4.74
CA LYS A 65 6.16 -22.21 -5.79
C LYS A 65 6.59 -23.67 -5.90
N ARG A 66 6.87 -24.33 -4.78
CA ARG A 66 7.25 -25.75 -4.75
C ARG A 66 6.14 -26.66 -5.27
N LEU A 67 4.88 -26.37 -4.96
CA LEU A 67 3.74 -27.24 -5.29
C LEU A 67 3.13 -26.99 -6.67
N LEU A 68 3.00 -25.73 -7.07
CA LEU A 68 2.20 -25.29 -8.22
C LEU A 68 3.02 -24.55 -9.28
N GLY A 69 4.25 -24.13 -8.94
CA GLY A 69 5.12 -23.34 -9.80
C GLY A 69 4.86 -21.83 -9.72
N ASP A 70 5.80 -21.05 -10.26
CA ASP A 70 5.79 -19.58 -10.16
C ASP A 70 4.58 -18.92 -10.85
N ASN A 71 4.16 -19.44 -12.00
CA ASN A 71 3.12 -18.82 -12.83
C ASN A 71 1.69 -19.24 -12.44
N HIS A 72 1.53 -20.08 -11.41
CA HIS A 72 0.21 -20.50 -10.98
C HIS A 72 -0.58 -19.31 -10.40
N PRO A 73 -1.90 -19.19 -10.68
CA PRO A 73 -2.72 -18.08 -10.18
C PRO A 73 -2.61 -17.86 -8.67
N HIS A 74 -2.61 -18.93 -7.86
CA HIS A 74 -2.45 -18.81 -6.41
C HIS A 74 -1.07 -18.26 -6.01
N THR A 75 0.01 -18.72 -6.63
CA THR A 75 1.37 -18.18 -6.39
C THR A 75 1.41 -16.69 -6.72
N GLN A 76 0.79 -16.30 -7.84
CA GLN A 76 0.71 -14.91 -8.27
C GLN A 76 -0.14 -14.05 -7.34
N THR A 77 -1.24 -14.58 -6.78
CA THR A 77 -2.05 -13.88 -5.78
C THR A 77 -1.24 -13.57 -4.53
N VAL A 78 -0.54 -14.56 -3.96
CA VAL A 78 0.29 -14.33 -2.76
C VAL A 78 1.42 -13.35 -3.08
N TYR A 79 2.03 -13.45 -4.27
CA TYR A 79 3.08 -12.54 -4.70
C TYR A 79 2.57 -11.10 -4.79
N GLN A 80 1.39 -10.87 -5.38
CA GLN A 80 0.77 -9.56 -5.44
C GLN A 80 0.45 -8.99 -4.05
N ASN A 81 -0.04 -9.83 -3.12
CA ASN A 81 -0.29 -9.40 -1.74
C ASN A 81 1.01 -9.01 -1.02
N TYR A 82 2.07 -9.79 -1.22
CA TYR A 82 3.40 -9.46 -0.69
C TYR A 82 3.94 -8.15 -1.26
N LEU A 83 3.83 -7.93 -2.57
CA LEU A 83 4.24 -6.65 -3.20
C LEU A 83 3.42 -5.46 -2.67
N ARG A 84 2.11 -5.66 -2.47
CA ARG A 84 1.24 -4.64 -1.88
C ARG A 84 1.70 -4.29 -0.47
N MET A 85 2.03 -5.28 0.37
CA MET A 85 2.62 -5.03 1.69
C MET A 85 3.94 -4.27 1.59
N LEU A 86 4.86 -4.69 0.70
CA LEU A 86 6.15 -4.00 0.50
C LEU A 86 5.97 -2.53 0.10
N SER A 87 4.96 -2.20 -0.70
CA SER A 87 4.66 -0.81 -1.06
C SER A 87 4.29 0.10 0.12
N GLN A 88 3.99 -0.48 1.29
CA GLN A 88 3.70 0.26 2.52
C GLN A 88 4.95 0.49 3.39
N LEU A 89 6.08 -0.17 3.09
CA LEU A 89 7.33 0.01 3.82
C LEU A 89 8.03 1.32 3.45
N PRO A 90 8.86 1.88 4.34
CA PRO A 90 9.67 3.06 4.01
C PRO A 90 10.58 2.81 2.81
N GLU A 91 10.64 3.74 1.86
CA GLU A 91 11.49 3.62 0.65
C GLU A 91 12.96 3.38 0.99
N ALA A 92 13.45 3.96 2.10
CA ALA A 92 14.81 3.74 2.59
C ALA A 92 15.07 2.27 2.95
N GLU A 93 14.08 1.59 3.53
CA GLU A 93 14.18 0.15 3.83
C GLU A 93 14.14 -0.67 2.53
N LEU A 94 13.23 -0.34 1.61
CA LEU A 94 13.14 -1.03 0.32
C LEU A 94 14.43 -0.94 -0.49
N ARG A 95 15.06 0.23 -0.55
CA ARG A 95 16.34 0.44 -1.24
C ARG A 95 17.52 -0.31 -0.61
N GLN A 96 17.47 -0.59 0.68
CA GLN A 96 18.48 -1.42 1.32
C GLN A 96 18.32 -2.89 0.97
N ARG A 97 17.08 -3.33 0.72
CA ARG A 97 16.71 -4.74 0.56
C ARG A 97 16.63 -5.20 -0.89
N PHE A 98 16.31 -4.29 -1.82
CA PHE A 98 15.98 -4.62 -3.20
C PHE A 98 16.72 -3.71 -4.19
N PRO A 99 16.99 -4.21 -5.42
CA PRO A 99 17.55 -3.37 -6.48
C PRO A 99 16.56 -2.26 -6.88
N GLU A 100 17.08 -1.13 -7.38
CA GLU A 100 16.27 0.06 -7.70
C GLU A 100 15.12 -0.25 -8.67
N GLU A 101 15.30 -1.18 -9.60
CA GLU A 101 14.24 -1.62 -10.53
C GLU A 101 12.99 -2.13 -9.79
N VAL A 102 13.18 -2.94 -8.74
CA VAL A 102 12.07 -3.49 -7.94
C VAL A 102 11.43 -2.39 -7.11
N VAL A 103 12.23 -1.48 -6.55
CA VAL A 103 11.73 -0.33 -5.78
C VAL A 103 10.87 0.58 -6.66
N GLU A 104 11.30 0.86 -7.89
CA GLU A 104 10.53 1.65 -8.86
C GLU A 104 9.26 0.93 -9.32
N MET A 105 9.29 -0.40 -9.45
CA MET A 105 8.10 -1.20 -9.78
C MET A 105 7.03 -1.16 -8.68
N LEU A 106 7.43 -1.04 -7.41
CA LEU A 106 6.51 -0.92 -6.27
C LEU A 106 5.83 0.45 -6.17
N LYS A 107 6.37 1.49 -6.83
CA LYS A 107 5.78 2.82 -6.84
C LYS A 107 4.52 2.81 -7.71
N PRO A 108 3.43 3.49 -7.29
CA PRO A 108 2.26 3.64 -8.13
C PRO A 108 2.67 4.34 -9.43
N LYS A 109 2.35 3.72 -10.58
CA LYS A 109 2.61 4.31 -11.90
C LYS A 109 2.09 5.75 -11.90
N PRO A 110 2.93 6.76 -12.22
CA PRO A 110 2.50 8.15 -12.17
C PRO A 110 1.24 8.30 -13.04
N PRO A 111 0.24 9.08 -12.59
CA PRO A 111 -1.00 9.26 -13.33
C PRO A 111 -0.66 9.69 -14.76
N HIS A 112 -1.33 9.09 -15.75
CA HIS A 112 -1.08 9.37 -17.17
C HIS A 112 -0.86 10.88 -17.41
N PRO A 113 0.12 11.27 -18.24
CA PRO A 113 0.59 12.65 -18.34
C PRO A 113 -0.53 13.67 -18.61
N ARG A 114 -1.61 13.25 -19.29
CA ARG A 114 -2.82 14.08 -19.51
C ARG A 114 -3.50 14.54 -18.21
N LYS A 115 -3.56 13.70 -17.17
CA LYS A 115 -4.17 14.05 -15.88
C LYS A 115 -3.31 15.03 -15.08
N GLN A 116 -1.98 14.93 -15.19
CA GLN A 116 -1.03 15.86 -14.56
C GLN A 116 -1.04 17.25 -15.22
N LEU A 117 -1.14 17.30 -16.54
CA LEU A 117 -1.25 18.57 -17.29
C LEU A 117 -2.53 19.31 -16.94
N LEU A 118 -3.66 18.61 -16.81
CA LEU A 118 -4.94 19.23 -16.44
C LEU A 118 -4.86 19.92 -15.07
N GLY A 119 -4.26 19.25 -14.07
CA GLY A 119 -4.06 19.82 -12.74
C GLY A 119 -3.12 21.04 -12.74
N ARG A 120 -2.00 20.97 -13.47
CA ARG A 120 -1.05 22.09 -13.60
C ARG A 120 -1.64 23.28 -14.34
N LEU A 121 -2.45 23.05 -15.38
CA LEU A 121 -3.13 24.10 -16.13
C LEU A 121 -4.18 24.80 -15.26
N ILE A 122 -5.00 24.04 -14.52
CA ILE A 122 -5.99 24.60 -13.59
C ILE A 122 -5.31 25.43 -12.50
N GLN A 123 -4.24 24.90 -11.90
CA GLN A 123 -3.50 25.58 -10.83
C GLN A 123 -2.79 26.84 -11.35
N GLY A 124 -2.22 26.81 -12.56
CA GLY A 124 -1.65 27.98 -13.23
C GLY A 124 -2.69 29.05 -13.57
N PHE A 125 -3.89 28.64 -14.00
CA PHE A 125 -5.01 29.55 -14.28
C PHE A 125 -5.55 30.22 -13.00
N LEU A 126 -5.63 29.47 -11.90
CA LEU A 126 -6.07 29.98 -10.61
C LEU A 126 -5.10 31.06 -10.06
N ILE A 127 -3.79 30.85 -10.23
CA ILE A 127 -2.76 31.82 -9.84
C ILE A 127 -2.89 33.12 -10.64
N LEU A 128 -3.11 33.03 -11.95
CA LEU A 128 -3.28 34.21 -12.83
C LEU A 128 -4.56 35.00 -12.52
N LEU A 129 -5.63 34.33 -12.10
CA LEU A 129 -6.89 34.99 -11.72
C LEU A 129 -6.81 35.72 -10.37
N ILE A 130 -6.02 35.23 -9.41
CA ILE A 130 -5.97 35.78 -8.04
C ILE A 130 -4.90 36.88 -7.91
N LEU A 131 -3.79 36.79 -8.66
CA LEU A 131 -2.71 37.78 -8.67
C LEU A 131 -3.15 39.26 -8.78
N PRO A 132 -4.05 39.66 -9.70
CA PRO A 132 -4.47 41.06 -9.83
C PRO A 132 -5.30 41.56 -8.64
N PHE A 133 -6.03 40.68 -7.96
CA PHE A 133 -6.78 41.06 -6.74
C PHE A 133 -5.85 41.27 -5.55
N TYR A 134 -4.77 40.48 -5.46
CA TYR A 134 -3.79 40.62 -4.39
C TYR A 134 -3.00 41.94 -4.51
N SER A 135 -2.65 42.35 -5.73
CA SER A 135 -1.96 43.63 -5.98
C SER A 135 -2.89 44.85 -5.80
N LEU A 136 -4.16 44.76 -6.21
CA LEU A 136 -5.18 45.77 -5.91
C LEU A 136 -5.42 45.93 -4.41
N TRP A 137 -5.52 44.81 -3.67
CA TRP A 137 -5.68 44.82 -2.23
C TRP A 137 -4.46 45.40 -1.51
N LEU A 138 -3.24 45.07 -1.94
CA LEU A 138 -2.01 45.69 -1.41
C LEU A 138 -1.96 47.20 -1.70
N GLY A 139 -2.32 47.63 -2.91
CA GLY A 139 -2.36 49.04 -3.28
C GLY A 139 -3.40 49.82 -2.46
N LEU A 140 -4.60 49.27 -2.29
CA LEU A 140 -5.66 49.84 -1.46
C LEU A 140 -5.25 49.92 0.00
N ARG A 141 -4.66 48.84 0.54
CA ARG A 141 -4.14 48.80 1.91
C ARG A 141 -3.02 49.83 2.14
N TRP A 142 -2.13 50.01 1.17
CA TRP A 142 -1.08 51.03 1.25
C TRP A 142 -1.68 52.45 1.21
N LEU A 143 -2.67 52.68 0.36
CA LEU A 143 -3.38 53.96 0.24
C LEU A 143 -4.11 54.33 1.55
N LEU A 144 -4.83 53.37 2.13
CA LEU A 144 -5.54 53.55 3.41
C LEU A 144 -4.56 53.91 4.53
N ARG A 145 -3.42 53.21 4.61
CA ARG A 145 -2.34 53.51 5.58
C ARG A 145 -1.75 54.91 5.41
N ARG A 146 -1.68 55.42 4.19
CA ARG A 146 -1.15 56.76 3.88
C ARG A 146 -2.15 57.87 4.23
N LEU A 147 -3.44 57.56 4.23
CA LEU A 147 -4.53 58.49 4.56
C LEU A 147 -4.90 58.51 6.05
N GLY A 148 -4.26 57.67 6.88
CA GLY A 148 -4.42 57.68 8.34
C GLY A 148 -5.65 56.92 8.87
N PHE A 149 -6.21 55.99 8.07
CA PHE A 149 -7.25 55.04 8.50
C PHE A 149 -6.64 53.72 8.98
#